data_AF-A0A9X5GSR9-F1
#
_entry.id   AF-A0A9X5GSR9-F1
#
_cell.length_a   1.000
_cell.length_b   1.000
_cell.length_c   1.000
_cell.angle_alpha   90.00
_cell.angle_beta   90.00
_cell.angle_gamma   90.00
#
_symmetry.space_group_name_H-M   'P 1'
#
loop_
_entity.id
_entity.type
_entity.pdbx_description
1 polymer ?
#
loop_
_entity_poly.entity_id
_entity_poly.type
_entity_poly.pdbx_seq_one_letter_code
_entity_poly.pdbx_strand_id
1 'polypeptide(L)'
;MAYGRIYIDNLRKKVTALFDDLRADNRLGEDNFIEAFKRKYPQDYASLVYEWEFKVHEFKKNRKGQPKPHPIRPDKILSNMYRNYYFKLIKNPGIKKSKERSVNLIQVKAGKYGYKIKKNDCGRYNVINKKTKEIEYENLTYGELSKRFSKQGIQEILARKESKKDG
;
A
#
# COMPACT_ATOMS: atom_id res chain seq x y z
N MET A 1 -8.90 35.17 15.47
CA MET A 1 -9.00 34.32 14.25
C MET A 1 -7.99 33.20 14.41
N ALA A 2 -8.45 31.96 14.59
CA ALA A 2 -7.57 30.81 14.75
C ALA A 2 -7.01 30.43 13.37
N TYR A 3 -5.78 30.85 13.08
CA TYR A 3 -5.10 30.56 11.83
C TYR A 3 -4.39 29.22 11.96
N GLY A 4 -4.84 28.22 11.20
CA GLY A 4 -4.16 26.93 11.16
C GLY A 4 -5.09 25.80 10.78
N ARG A 5 -4.81 25.22 9.60
CA ARG A 5 -5.46 24.08 8.95
C ARG A 5 -6.73 24.44 8.17
N ILE A 6 -6.54 24.89 6.93
CA ILE A 6 -7.59 24.71 5.92
C ILE A 6 -7.57 23.21 5.58
N TYR A 7 -8.50 22.48 6.21
CA TYR A 7 -8.83 21.15 5.78
C TYR A 7 -9.69 21.30 4.54
N ILE A 8 -9.20 20.81 3.39
CA ILE A 8 -10.05 20.64 2.22
C ILE A 8 -11.25 19.80 2.65
N ASP A 9 -12.42 20.40 2.69
CA ASP A 9 -13.60 19.73 3.20
C ASP A 9 -13.92 18.52 2.33
N ASN A 10 -14.24 17.41 2.99
CA ASN A 10 -14.52 16.15 2.32
C ASN A 10 -13.39 15.68 1.37
N LEU A 11 -12.12 16.00 1.69
CA LEU A 11 -10.96 15.71 0.86
C LEU A 11 -10.96 14.29 0.28
N ARG A 12 -11.19 13.28 1.13
CA ARG A 12 -11.21 11.88 0.69
C ARG A 12 -12.26 11.64 -0.40
N LYS A 13 -13.47 12.18 -0.24
CA LYS A 13 -14.57 12.04 -1.21
C LYS A 13 -14.23 12.76 -2.51
N LYS A 14 -13.75 14.01 -2.42
CA LYS A 14 -13.35 14.83 -3.58
C LYS A 14 -12.24 14.16 -4.40
N VAL A 15 -11.21 13.64 -3.73
CA VAL A 15 -10.10 12.93 -4.38
C VAL A 15 -10.55 11.62 -4.98
N THR A 16 -11.37 10.83 -4.27
CA THR A 16 -11.89 9.55 -4.81
C THR A 16 -12.71 9.79 -6.07
N ALA A 17 -13.63 10.76 -6.04
CA ALA A 17 -14.42 11.13 -7.22
C ALA A 17 -13.55 11.57 -8.41
N LEU A 18 -12.54 12.42 -8.18
CA LEU A 18 -11.59 12.80 -9.24
C LEU A 18 -10.82 11.61 -9.80
N PHE A 19 -10.42 10.67 -8.96
CA PHE A 19 -9.74 9.45 -9.39
C PHE A 19 -10.65 8.57 -10.25
N ASP A 20 -11.91 8.42 -9.87
CA ASP A 20 -12.90 7.64 -10.61
C ASP A 20 -13.18 8.29 -11.98
N ASP A 21 -13.41 9.61 -12.01
CA ASP A 21 -13.60 10.38 -13.25
C ASP A 21 -12.39 10.21 -14.19
N LEU A 22 -11.17 10.49 -13.71
CA LEU A 22 -9.96 10.41 -14.52
C LEU A 22 -9.64 8.99 -14.98
N ARG A 23 -10.02 7.98 -14.19
CA ARG A 23 -9.83 6.58 -14.55
C ARG A 23 -10.83 6.13 -15.60
N ALA A 24 -12.08 6.56 -15.52
CA ALA A 24 -13.09 6.29 -16.55
C ALA A 24 -12.65 6.84 -17.91
N ASP A 25 -11.98 8.00 -17.91
CA ASP A 25 -11.44 8.64 -19.11
C ASP A 25 -10.05 8.11 -19.53
N ASN A 26 -9.48 7.13 -18.84
CA ASN A 26 -8.11 6.63 -19.05
C ASN A 26 -7.03 7.75 -19.00
N ARG A 27 -7.25 8.78 -18.19
CA ARG A 27 -6.39 9.97 -18.03
C ARG A 27 -5.78 10.07 -16.64
N LEU A 28 -5.87 9.03 -15.81
CA LEU A 28 -5.35 9.05 -14.46
C LEU A 28 -3.81 9.20 -14.44
N GLY A 29 -3.37 10.42 -14.19
CA GLY A 29 -1.97 10.83 -14.08
C GLY A 29 -1.82 12.01 -13.12
N GLU A 30 -0.61 12.28 -12.64
CA GLU A 30 -0.34 13.31 -11.62
C GLU A 30 -0.75 14.71 -12.15
N ASP A 31 -0.34 15.07 -13.36
CA ASP A 31 -0.63 16.38 -13.96
C ASP A 31 -2.12 16.56 -14.24
N ASN A 32 -2.75 15.56 -14.87
CA ASN A 32 -4.20 15.56 -15.10
C ASN A 32 -5.01 15.65 -13.80
N PHE A 33 -4.52 15.02 -12.72
CA PHE A 33 -5.15 15.15 -11.40
C PHE A 33 -5.04 16.57 -10.85
N ILE A 34 -3.86 17.19 -10.94
CA ILE A 34 -3.63 18.57 -10.48
C ILE A 34 -4.53 19.54 -11.25
N GLU A 35 -4.57 19.42 -12.58
CA GLU A 35 -5.42 20.26 -13.44
C GLU A 35 -6.91 20.05 -13.16
N ALA A 36 -7.35 18.79 -13.05
CA ALA A 36 -8.74 18.47 -12.74
C ALA A 36 -9.15 18.99 -11.35
N PHE A 37 -8.24 18.93 -10.37
CA PHE A 37 -8.46 19.49 -9.05
C PHE A 37 -8.62 21.01 -9.10
N LYS A 38 -7.71 21.73 -9.79
CA LYS A 38 -7.79 23.19 -9.97
C LYS A 38 -9.09 23.61 -10.64
N ARG A 39 -9.53 22.85 -11.66
CA ARG A 39 -10.77 23.13 -12.41
C ARG A 39 -12.04 22.85 -11.61
N LYS A 40 -12.11 21.69 -10.94
CA LYS A 40 -13.33 21.21 -10.26
C LYS A 40 -13.48 21.80 -8.85
N TYR A 41 -12.37 22.15 -8.20
CA TYR A 41 -12.32 22.67 -6.83
C TYR A 41 -11.45 23.94 -6.73
N PRO A 42 -11.79 25.02 -7.46
CA PRO A 42 -10.97 26.23 -7.50
C PRO A 42 -10.86 26.92 -6.14
N GLN A 43 -11.91 26.87 -5.32
CA GLN A 43 -11.90 27.43 -3.96
C GLN A 43 -10.93 26.69 -3.03
N ASP A 44 -10.93 25.35 -3.06
CA ASP A 44 -9.98 24.55 -2.28
C ASP A 44 -8.54 24.81 -2.73
N TYR A 45 -8.31 24.99 -4.04
CA TYR A 45 -6.99 25.36 -4.55
C TYR A 45 -6.58 26.77 -4.11
N ALA A 46 -7.48 27.74 -4.17
CA ALA A 46 -7.22 29.11 -3.69
C ALA A 46 -6.87 29.12 -2.18
N SER A 47 -7.55 28.29 -1.38
CA SER A 47 -7.21 28.10 0.03
C SER A 47 -5.79 27.54 0.23
N LEU A 48 -5.36 26.57 -0.58
CA LEU A 48 -3.97 26.07 -0.54
C LEU A 48 -2.96 27.16 -0.90
N VAL A 49 -3.26 27.98 -1.91
CA VAL A 49 -2.42 29.12 -2.32
C VAL A 49 -2.32 30.12 -1.18
N TYR A 50 -3.44 30.52 -0.59
CA TYR A 50 -3.48 31.46 0.53
C TYR A 50 -2.66 30.97 1.73
N GLU A 51 -2.80 29.70 2.12
CA GLU A 51 -2.02 29.12 3.21
C GLU A 51 -0.51 29.10 2.88
N TRP A 52 -0.16 28.81 1.64
CA TRP A 52 1.23 28.84 1.20
C TRP A 52 1.81 30.26 1.24
N GLU A 53 1.10 31.26 0.72
CA GLU A 53 1.51 32.67 0.75
C GLU A 53 1.71 33.17 2.17
N PHE A 54 0.78 32.85 3.06
CA PHE A 54 0.88 33.17 4.47
C PHE A 54 2.14 32.57 5.10
N LYS A 55 2.39 31.27 4.90
CA LYS A 55 3.60 30.60 5.40
C LYS A 55 4.88 31.18 4.80
N VAL A 56 4.86 31.62 3.54
CA VAL A 56 6.00 32.30 2.90
C VAL A 56 6.26 33.66 3.55
N HIS A 57 5.20 34.42 3.84
CA HIS A 57 5.32 35.68 4.59
C HIS A 57 5.91 35.47 5.99
N GLU A 58 5.45 34.45 6.73
CA GLU A 58 6.01 34.08 8.04
C GLU A 58 7.46 33.59 7.94
N PHE A 59 7.78 32.82 6.89
CA PHE A 59 9.13 32.34 6.63
C PHE A 59 10.11 33.50 6.44
N LYS A 60 9.74 34.51 5.62
CA LYS A 60 10.57 35.70 5.37
C LYS A 60 10.83 36.54 6.63
N LYS A 61 9.91 36.53 7.61
CA LYS A 61 10.09 37.24 8.89
C LYS A 61 11.11 36.56 9.84
N ASN A 62 11.37 35.26 9.66
CA ASN A 62 12.35 34.52 10.47
C ASN A 62 13.78 34.72 9.92
N ARG A 63 14.35 35.92 10.14
CA ARG A 63 15.65 36.29 9.56
C ARG A 63 16.89 35.97 10.43
N LYS A 64 16.72 35.53 11.67
CA LYS A 64 17.82 35.12 12.56
C LYS A 64 17.36 34.01 13.51
N GLY A 65 18.01 32.85 13.51
CA GLY A 65 17.75 31.80 14.48
C GLY A 65 18.09 30.39 14.01
N GLN A 66 17.30 29.81 13.11
CA GLN A 66 17.53 28.47 12.55
C GLN A 66 16.86 28.35 11.17
N PRO A 67 17.43 27.59 10.20
CA PRO A 67 16.82 27.41 8.89
C PRO A 67 15.47 26.71 9.03
N LYS A 68 14.38 27.42 8.76
CA LYS A 68 13.05 26.81 8.62
C LYS A 68 12.93 26.18 7.21
N PRO A 69 12.23 25.05 7.05
CA PRO A 69 11.97 24.51 5.72
C PRO A 69 11.08 25.48 4.93
N HIS A 70 11.39 25.67 3.65
CA HIS A 70 10.57 26.51 2.77
C HIS A 70 9.15 25.91 2.66
N PRO A 71 8.09 26.73 2.73
CA PRO A 71 6.72 26.26 2.56
C PRO A 71 6.53 25.51 1.23
N ILE A 72 5.87 24.34 1.30
CA ILE A 72 5.59 23.46 0.16
C ILE A 72 4.56 24.14 -0.76
N ARG A 73 4.89 24.27 -2.05
CA ARG A 73 3.99 24.89 -3.05
C ARG A 73 2.66 24.12 -3.16
N PRO A 74 1.53 24.80 -3.47
CA PRO A 74 0.21 24.17 -3.63
C PRO A 74 0.20 22.97 -4.59
N ASP A 75 0.84 23.08 -5.75
CA ASP A 75 0.93 21.98 -6.72
C ASP A 75 1.70 20.79 -6.15
N LYS A 76 2.71 21.03 -5.31
CA LYS A 76 3.44 19.95 -4.64
C LYS A 76 2.60 19.27 -3.56
N ILE A 77 1.70 20.00 -2.91
CA ILE A 77 0.70 19.43 -1.98
C ILE A 77 -0.24 18.51 -2.75
N LEU A 78 -0.76 18.95 -3.91
CA LEU A 78 -1.63 18.13 -4.77
C LEU A 78 -0.90 16.92 -5.36
N SER A 79 0.36 17.07 -5.77
CA SER A 79 1.26 15.97 -6.18
C SER A 79 1.41 14.91 -5.09
N ASN A 80 1.71 15.32 -3.85
CA ASN A 80 1.83 14.40 -2.73
C ASN A 80 0.49 13.72 -2.41
N MET A 81 -0.62 14.44 -2.53
CA MET A 81 -1.97 13.91 -2.37
C MET A 81 -2.27 12.85 -3.44
N TYR A 82 -2.01 13.14 -4.71
CA TYR A 82 -2.13 12.18 -5.81
C TYR A 82 -1.35 10.90 -5.50
N ARG A 83 -0.06 11.01 -5.16
CA ARG A 83 0.79 9.83 -4.87
C ARG A 83 0.27 9.00 -3.72
N ASN A 84 -0.16 9.65 -2.64
CA ASN A 84 -0.71 8.98 -1.46
C ASN A 84 -2.01 8.24 -1.78
N TYR A 85 -2.94 8.89 -2.50
CA TYR A 85 -4.22 8.29 -2.84
C TYR A 85 -4.10 7.26 -3.97
N TYR A 86 -3.24 7.48 -4.95
CA TYR A 86 -2.90 6.49 -5.98
C TYR A 86 -2.33 5.22 -5.36
N PHE A 87 -1.40 5.36 -4.42
CA PHE A 87 -0.90 4.21 -3.68
C PHE A 87 -2.03 3.47 -2.94
N LYS A 88 -2.87 4.21 -2.20
CA LYS A 88 -3.94 3.63 -1.37
C LYS A 88 -5.06 2.98 -2.18
N LEU A 89 -5.53 3.64 -3.24
CA LEU A 89 -6.73 3.28 -3.99
C LEU A 89 -6.43 2.37 -5.19
N ILE A 90 -5.25 2.49 -5.80
CA ILE A 90 -4.91 1.77 -7.03
C ILE A 90 -3.82 0.73 -6.75
N LYS A 91 -2.64 1.16 -6.29
CA LYS A 91 -1.47 0.27 -6.18
C LYS A 91 -1.62 -0.79 -5.09
N ASN A 92 -2.05 -0.40 -3.89
CA ASN A 92 -2.16 -1.31 -2.74
C ASN A 92 -3.20 -2.43 -2.97
N PRO A 93 -4.42 -2.16 -3.49
CA PRO A 93 -5.33 -3.23 -3.89
C PRO A 93 -4.74 -4.17 -4.96
N GLY A 94 -4.01 -3.63 -5.94
CA GLY A 94 -3.29 -4.44 -6.93
C GLY A 94 -2.26 -5.37 -6.29
N ILE A 95 -1.46 -4.86 -5.35
CA ILE A 95 -0.48 -5.65 -4.60
C ILE A 95 -1.17 -6.75 -3.78
N LYS A 96 -2.27 -6.43 -3.08
CA LYS A 96 -3.04 -7.42 -2.30
C LYS A 96 -3.56 -8.56 -3.19
N LYS A 97 -4.21 -8.24 -4.31
CA LYS A 97 -4.71 -9.23 -5.27
C LYS A 97 -3.58 -10.10 -5.83
N SER A 98 -2.43 -9.50 -6.16
CA SER A 98 -1.26 -10.25 -6.65
C SER A 98 -0.73 -11.22 -5.57
N LYS A 99 -0.60 -10.75 -4.33
CA LYS A 99 -0.15 -11.58 -3.20
C LYS A 99 -1.12 -12.74 -2.92
N GLU A 100 -2.42 -12.50 -2.97
CA GLU A 100 -3.45 -13.54 -2.84
C GLU A 100 -3.33 -14.60 -3.92
N ARG A 101 -3.15 -14.20 -5.19
CA ARG A 101 -2.91 -15.15 -6.30
C ARG A 101 -1.66 -16.00 -6.04
N SER A 102 -0.55 -15.39 -5.61
CA SER A 102 0.68 -16.12 -5.29
C SER A 102 0.48 -17.12 -4.15
N VAL A 103 -0.26 -16.74 -3.10
CA VAL A 103 -0.58 -17.65 -1.98
C VAL A 103 -1.45 -18.81 -2.44
N ASN A 104 -2.44 -18.58 -3.31
CA ASN A 104 -3.27 -19.64 -3.89
C ASN A 104 -2.43 -20.64 -4.70
N LEU A 105 -1.45 -20.15 -5.49
CA LEU A 105 -0.52 -21.02 -6.20
C LEU A 105 0.34 -21.86 -5.24
N ILE A 106 0.83 -21.26 -4.15
CA ILE A 106 1.58 -21.98 -3.11
C ILE A 106 0.69 -23.02 -2.43
N GLN A 107 -0.59 -22.72 -2.17
CA GLN A 107 -1.56 -23.67 -1.62
C GLN A 107 -1.78 -24.88 -2.52
N VAL A 108 -1.96 -24.67 -3.82
CA VAL A 108 -2.10 -25.76 -4.80
C VAL A 108 -0.83 -26.62 -4.80
N LYS A 109 0.35 -25.99 -4.81
CA LYS A 109 1.64 -26.67 -4.80
C LYS A 109 1.85 -27.48 -3.52
N ALA A 110 1.66 -26.86 -2.35
CA ALA A 110 1.70 -27.51 -1.04
C ALA A 110 0.73 -28.70 -0.97
N GLY A 111 -0.46 -28.54 -1.56
CA GLY A 111 -1.49 -29.58 -1.67
C GLY A 111 -0.99 -30.87 -2.30
N LYS A 112 -0.15 -30.79 -3.34
CA LYS A 112 0.48 -31.94 -4.03
C LYS A 112 1.45 -32.70 -3.12
N TYR A 113 2.07 -32.01 -2.16
CA TYR A 113 3.01 -32.61 -1.20
C TYR A 113 2.33 -33.02 0.11
N GLY A 114 1.00 -33.04 0.17
CA GLY A 114 0.25 -33.46 1.35
C GLY A 114 0.09 -32.40 2.44
N TYR A 115 0.25 -31.12 2.09
CA TYR A 115 0.11 -30.00 3.03
C TYR A 115 -1.14 -29.16 2.78
N LYS A 116 -1.69 -28.58 3.84
CA LYS A 116 -2.75 -27.57 3.81
C LYS A 116 -2.22 -26.29 4.46
N ILE A 117 -2.38 -25.15 3.80
CA ILE A 117 -1.96 -23.86 4.35
C ILE A 117 -3.21 -23.11 4.81
N LYS A 118 -3.20 -22.60 6.04
CA LYS A 118 -4.23 -21.72 6.57
C LYS A 118 -3.62 -20.40 7.04
N LYS A 119 -4.37 -19.33 6.87
CA LYS A 119 -4.01 -18.02 7.43
C LYS A 119 -4.49 -17.97 8.89
N ASN A 120 -3.65 -17.48 9.79
CA ASN A 120 -4.00 -17.25 11.19
C ASN A 120 -4.55 -15.82 11.41
N ASP A 121 -5.01 -15.54 12.62
CA ASP A 121 -5.63 -14.25 12.98
C ASP A 121 -4.67 -13.06 12.85
N CYS A 122 -3.37 -13.31 13.07
CA CYS A 122 -2.29 -12.34 12.87
C CYS A 122 -1.93 -12.10 11.40
N GLY A 123 -2.63 -12.76 10.47
CA GLY A 123 -2.43 -12.63 9.02
C GLY A 123 -1.20 -13.35 8.46
N ARG A 124 -0.58 -14.23 9.25
CA ARG A 124 0.52 -15.14 8.90
C ARG A 124 -0.02 -16.53 8.54
N TYR A 125 0.85 -17.46 8.16
CA TYR A 125 0.46 -18.74 7.59
C TYR A 125 0.94 -19.94 8.41
N ASN A 126 0.03 -20.87 8.66
CA ASN A 126 0.30 -22.17 9.27
C ASN A 126 0.24 -23.24 8.18
N VAL A 127 1.23 -24.14 8.19
CA VAL A 127 1.34 -25.29 7.28
C VAL A 127 1.00 -26.54 8.06
N ILE A 128 -0.08 -27.20 7.65
CA ILE A 128 -0.67 -28.36 8.33
C ILE A 128 -0.43 -29.58 7.47
N ASN A 129 0.10 -30.65 8.06
CA ASN A 129 0.21 -31.94 7.38
C ASN A 129 -1.20 -32.54 7.24
N LYS A 130 -1.62 -32.88 6.01
CA LYS A 130 -2.96 -33.42 5.76
C LYS A 130 -3.19 -34.79 6.40
N LYS A 131 -2.12 -35.57 6.63
CA LYS A 131 -2.17 -36.90 7.25
C LYS A 131 -2.30 -36.80 8.77
N THR A 132 -1.34 -36.16 9.44
CA THR A 132 -1.31 -36.08 10.92
C THR A 132 -2.24 -35.02 11.48
N LYS A 133 -2.71 -34.07 10.65
CA LYS A 133 -3.46 -32.86 11.05
C LYS A 133 -2.68 -31.90 11.94
N GLU A 134 -1.39 -32.17 12.19
CA GLU A 134 -0.53 -31.32 12.98
C GLU A 134 0.02 -30.14 12.17
N ILE A 135 0.31 -29.05 12.88
CA ILE A 135 1.00 -27.89 12.33
C ILE A 135 2.49 -28.21 12.31
N GLU A 136 3.07 -28.42 11.12
CA GLU A 136 4.52 -28.63 10.98
C GLU A 136 5.28 -27.30 10.96
N TYR A 137 4.64 -26.24 10.49
CA TYR A 137 5.22 -24.89 10.48
C TYR A 137 4.17 -23.87 10.85
N GLU A 138 4.44 -23.09 11.89
CA GLU A 138 3.53 -22.09 12.41
C GLU A 138 4.00 -20.68 12.08
N ASN A 139 3.04 -19.76 11.97
CA ASN A 139 3.27 -18.32 12.01
C ASN A 139 4.22 -17.78 10.91
N LEU A 140 4.21 -18.42 9.74
CA LEU A 140 5.09 -18.04 8.64
C LEU A 140 4.64 -16.73 7.99
N THR A 141 5.59 -15.87 7.71
CA THR A 141 5.40 -14.76 6.76
C THR A 141 5.19 -15.29 5.34
N TYR A 142 4.69 -14.44 4.44
CA TYR A 142 4.59 -14.77 3.02
C TYR A 142 5.96 -15.17 2.42
N GLY A 143 7.03 -14.47 2.81
CA GLY A 143 8.37 -14.75 2.31
C GLY A 143 8.87 -16.13 2.72
N GLU A 144 8.69 -16.49 4.00
CA GLU A 144 9.06 -17.82 4.52
C GLU A 144 8.21 -18.92 3.90
N LEU A 145 6.89 -18.69 3.76
CA LEU A 145 5.99 -19.63 3.09
C LEU A 145 6.41 -19.87 1.63
N SER A 146 6.73 -18.81 0.90
CA SER A 146 7.20 -18.88 -0.49
C SER A 146 8.54 -19.62 -0.61
N LYS A 147 9.46 -19.41 0.34
CA LYS A 147 10.75 -20.13 0.38
C LYS A 147 10.54 -21.61 0.68
N ARG A 148 9.67 -21.97 1.63
CA ARG A 148 9.39 -23.36 2.01
C ARG A 148 8.84 -24.19 0.84
N PHE A 149 8.00 -23.60 0.00
CA PHE A 149 7.47 -24.25 -1.20
C PHE A 149 8.18 -23.82 -2.50
N SER A 150 9.43 -23.36 -2.38
CA SER A 150 10.33 -23.21 -3.52
C SER A 150 10.83 -24.58 -4.02
N LYS A 151 11.64 -24.59 -5.09
CA LYS A 151 12.23 -25.83 -5.61
C LYS A 151 13.13 -26.50 -4.54
N GLN A 152 14.00 -25.73 -3.90
CA GLN A 152 14.88 -26.19 -2.83
C GLN A 152 14.08 -26.65 -1.60
N GLY A 153 13.13 -25.84 -1.14
CA GLY A 153 12.32 -26.19 0.04
C GLY A 153 11.50 -27.47 -0.14
N ILE A 154 11.06 -27.79 -1.36
CA ILE A 154 10.42 -29.07 -1.65
C ILE A 154 11.38 -30.24 -1.61
N GLN A 155 12.60 -30.08 -2.11
CA GLN A 155 13.62 -31.14 -2.04
C GLN A 155 13.91 -31.50 -0.58
N GLU A 156 14.01 -30.51 0.30
CA GLU A 156 14.15 -30.72 1.75
C GLU A 156 12.95 -31.48 2.35
N ILE A 157 11.72 -31.12 1.94
CA ILE A 157 10.50 -31.80 2.39
C ILE A 157 10.50 -33.28 1.95
N LEU A 158 10.93 -33.57 0.72
CA LEU A 158 10.98 -34.93 0.20
C LEU A 158 12.06 -35.76 0.90
N ALA A 159 13.26 -35.20 1.05
CA ALA A 159 14.38 -35.85 1.76
C ALA A 159 13.99 -36.22 3.21
N ARG A 160 13.29 -35.33 3.93
CA ARG A 160 12.79 -35.62 5.29
C ARG A 160 11.73 -36.73 5.36
N LYS A 161 10.98 -36.96 4.27
CA LYS A 161 9.98 -38.04 4.22
C LYS A 161 10.61 -39.39 3.92
N GLU A 162 11.68 -39.41 3.14
CA GLU A 162 12.47 -40.62 2.86
C GLU A 162 13.20 -41.06 4.13
N SER A 163 13.88 -40.15 4.84
CA SER A 163 14.58 -40.48 6.09
C SER A 163 13.68 -40.98 7.23
N LYS A 164 12.37 -40.75 7.17
CA LYS A 164 11.38 -41.22 8.17
C LYS A 164 10.73 -42.55 7.80
N LYS A 165 11.00 -43.11 6.62
CA LYS A 165 10.50 -44.43 6.21
C LYS A 165 11.47 -45.56 6.52
N ASP A 166 12.75 -45.24 6.71
CA ASP A 166 13.85 -46.20 6.85
C ASP A 166 14.27 -46.43 8.32
N GLY A 167 13.46 -46.00 9.30
CA GLY A 167 13.66 -46.23 10.73
C GLY A 167 12.35 -46.53 11.43
#